data_AF-A0A356Z8Q4-F1
#
_entry.id   AF-A0A356Z8Q4-F1
#
_cell.length_a   1.000
_cell.length_b   1.000
_cell.length_c   1.000
_cell.angle_alpha   90.00
_cell.angle_beta   90.00
_cell.angle_gamma   90.00
#
_symmetry.space_group_name_H-M   'P 1'
#
loop_
_entity.id
_entity.type
_entity.pdbx_description
1 polymer ?
#
loop_
_entity_poly.entity_id
_entity_poly.type
_entity_poly.pdbx_seq_one_letter_code
_entity_poly.pdbx_strand_id
1 'polypeptide(L)'
;MENINEIIQLGVASFDENFDLKVASPEETINIISERDKKLQQSGTRSTNKFDTQSIMPTSLPVLDAYAIASDNYEIISDYFDAIQVYAPWSAYPSTVSYWISKIKERGAWDYKVQPGYSPYNKQWQTLTLYTSSVRTSEWFGNYNYGFTGRFLFSLSILHAGGDGASYVFNHTIDDQEDRDAVTFGYNDCGY
;
A
#
# COMPACT_ATOMS: atom_id res chain seq x y z
N MET A 1 -17.30 -15.98 -23.43
CA MET A 1 -18.52 -16.07 -22.59
C MET A 1 -18.21 -16.28 -21.11
N GLU A 2 -17.04 -16.83 -20.73
CA GLU A 2 -16.66 -17.01 -19.31
C GLU A 2 -16.51 -15.68 -18.53
N ASN A 3 -15.98 -14.61 -19.15
CA ASN A 3 -15.74 -13.33 -18.46
C ASN A 3 -17.00 -12.58 -17.99
N ILE A 4 -18.15 -12.71 -18.66
CA ILE A 4 -19.39 -12.00 -18.27
C ILE A 4 -20.03 -12.62 -17.04
N ASN A 5 -20.03 -13.94 -16.94
CA ASN A 5 -20.60 -14.63 -15.78
C ASN A 5 -19.79 -14.34 -14.51
N GLU A 6 -18.47 -14.19 -14.62
CA GLU A 6 -17.62 -13.84 -13.48
C GLU A 6 -17.91 -12.44 -12.95
N ILE A 7 -18.01 -11.42 -13.81
CA ILE A 7 -18.33 -10.05 -13.37
C ILE A 7 -19.76 -9.90 -12.84
N ILE A 8 -20.70 -10.73 -13.32
CA ILE A 8 -22.06 -10.79 -12.77
C ILE A 8 -22.06 -11.44 -11.38
N GLN A 9 -21.32 -12.54 -11.20
CA GLN A 9 -21.18 -13.19 -9.89
C GLN A 9 -20.50 -12.29 -8.85
N LEU A 10 -19.56 -11.45 -9.29
CA LEU A 10 -18.95 -10.43 -8.45
C LEU A 10 -19.93 -9.32 -8.06
N GLY A 11 -21.01 -9.12 -8.81
CA GLY A 11 -21.95 -8.00 -8.64
C GLY A 11 -21.53 -6.73 -9.38
N VAL A 12 -20.46 -6.77 -10.18
CA VAL A 12 -19.99 -5.64 -11.02
C VAL A 12 -20.93 -5.39 -12.20
N ALA A 13 -21.64 -6.42 -12.66
CA ALA A 13 -22.67 -6.28 -13.67
C ALA A 13 -23.96 -7.00 -13.24
N SER A 14 -25.10 -6.48 -13.68
CA SER A 14 -26.41 -7.11 -13.48
C SER A 14 -27.31 -6.89 -14.70
N PHE A 15 -28.37 -7.68 -14.81
CA PHE A 15 -29.44 -7.44 -15.77
C PHE A 15 -30.61 -6.79 -15.05
N ASP A 16 -31.18 -5.75 -15.63
CA ASP A 16 -32.42 -5.16 -15.11
C ASP A 16 -33.67 -5.94 -15.54
N GLU A 17 -34.86 -5.47 -15.15
CA GLU A 17 -36.14 -6.12 -15.45
C GLU A 17 -36.43 -6.26 -16.96
N ASN A 18 -35.73 -5.50 -17.81
CA ASN A 18 -35.86 -5.54 -19.26
C ASN A 18 -34.76 -6.38 -19.94
N PHE A 19 -33.92 -7.06 -19.15
CA PHE A 19 -32.73 -7.79 -19.61
C PHE A 19 -31.65 -6.89 -20.22
N ASP A 20 -31.64 -5.59 -19.90
CA ASP A 20 -30.54 -4.71 -20.27
C ASP A 20 -29.37 -4.88 -19.29
N LEU A 21 -28.15 -4.97 -19.83
CA LEU A 21 -26.94 -5.08 -19.03
C LEU A 21 -26.63 -3.74 -18.36
N LYS A 22 -26.68 -3.70 -17.03
CA LYS A 22 -26.16 -2.61 -16.20
C LYS A 22 -24.78 -2.99 -15.66
N VAL A 23 -23.82 -2.11 -15.88
CA VAL A 23 -22.47 -2.23 -15.32
C VAL A 23 -22.34 -1.19 -14.22
N ALA A 24 -21.80 -1.60 -13.08
CA ALA A 24 -21.47 -0.74 -11.97
C ALA A 24 -20.55 0.40 -12.45
N SER A 25 -20.71 1.57 -11.86
CA SER A 25 -19.72 2.63 -12.05
C SER A 25 -18.34 2.15 -11.60
N PRO A 26 -17.27 2.81 -12.06
CA PRO A 26 -15.91 2.58 -11.58
C PRO A 26 -15.77 2.55 -10.05
N GLU A 27 -16.35 3.54 -9.37
CA GLU A 27 -16.30 3.65 -7.91
C GLU A 27 -17.05 2.49 -7.24
N GLU A 28 -18.22 2.13 -7.75
CA GLU A 28 -18.97 0.96 -7.28
C GLU A 28 -18.22 -0.34 -7.53
N THR A 29 -17.60 -0.49 -8.71
CA THR A 29 -16.80 -1.67 -9.09
C THR A 29 -15.64 -1.88 -8.13
N ILE A 30 -14.94 -0.79 -7.78
CA ILE A 30 -13.85 -0.79 -6.80
C ILE A 30 -14.35 -1.23 -5.43
N ASN A 31 -15.46 -0.65 -4.95
CA ASN A 31 -16.03 -0.99 -3.66
C ASN A 31 -16.49 -2.46 -3.61
N ILE A 32 -17.10 -2.95 -4.68
CA ILE A 32 -17.52 -4.35 -4.83
C ILE A 32 -16.33 -5.30 -4.73
N ILE A 33 -15.26 -5.03 -5.49
CA ILE A 33 -14.05 -5.86 -5.49
C ILE A 33 -13.36 -5.78 -4.12
N SER A 34 -13.25 -4.58 -3.56
CA SER A 34 -12.71 -4.32 -2.22
C SER A 34 -13.42 -5.09 -1.11
N GLU A 35 -14.75 -5.04 -1.08
CA GLU A 35 -15.53 -5.79 -0.09
C GLU A 35 -15.40 -7.30 -0.26
N ARG A 36 -15.39 -7.77 -1.51
CA ARG A 36 -15.21 -9.18 -1.85
C ARG A 36 -13.86 -9.68 -1.36
N ASP A 37 -12.80 -8.93 -1.58
CA ASP A 37 -11.45 -9.31 -1.15
C ASP A 37 -11.31 -9.29 0.38
N LYS A 38 -11.90 -8.30 1.05
CA LYS A 38 -11.98 -8.26 2.52
C LYS A 38 -12.70 -9.48 3.11
N LYS A 39 -13.78 -9.95 2.48
CA LYS A 39 -14.50 -11.16 2.91
C LYS A 39 -13.67 -12.43 2.68
N LEU A 40 -12.96 -12.52 1.56
CA LEU A 40 -12.03 -13.63 1.30
C LEU A 40 -10.95 -13.70 2.39
N GLN A 41 -10.39 -12.56 2.80
CA GLN A 41 -9.41 -12.48 3.89
C GLN A 41 -9.98 -12.97 5.23
N GLN A 42 -11.19 -12.54 5.61
CA GLN A 42 -11.85 -13.01 6.83
C GLN A 42 -12.06 -14.53 6.85
N SER A 43 -12.15 -15.15 5.67
CA SER A 43 -12.27 -16.60 5.51
C SER A 43 -10.92 -17.34 5.41
N GLY A 44 -9.79 -16.63 5.43
CA GLY A 44 -8.45 -17.21 5.25
C GLY A 44 -8.10 -17.55 3.79
N THR A 45 -8.87 -17.06 2.82
CA THR A 45 -8.64 -17.27 1.40
C THR A 45 -7.89 -16.08 0.82
N ARG A 46 -6.73 -16.31 0.20
CA ARG A 46 -5.94 -15.25 -0.46
C ARG A 46 -6.69 -14.74 -1.69
N SER A 47 -6.95 -13.44 -1.77
CA SER A 47 -7.46 -12.86 -3.01
C SER A 47 -6.35 -12.88 -4.05
N THR A 48 -6.67 -13.38 -5.24
CA THR A 48 -5.85 -13.15 -6.42
C THR A 48 -6.40 -11.85 -7.02
N ASN A 49 -5.56 -10.85 -7.27
CA ASN A 49 -5.90 -9.56 -7.90
C ASN A 49 -6.41 -9.71 -9.36
N LYS A 50 -7.09 -10.83 -9.68
CA LYS A 50 -7.68 -11.20 -10.96
C LYS A 50 -8.62 -10.12 -11.49
N PHE A 51 -9.22 -9.32 -10.62
CA PHE A 51 -10.03 -8.16 -10.97
C PHE A 51 -9.29 -6.88 -10.60
N ASP A 52 -8.25 -6.57 -11.37
CA ASP A 52 -7.47 -5.36 -11.20
C ASP A 52 -8.33 -4.13 -11.54
N THR A 53 -8.58 -3.30 -10.53
CA THR A 53 -9.39 -2.09 -10.65
C THR A 53 -8.66 -0.94 -11.35
N GLN A 54 -7.33 -1.08 -11.58
CA GLN A 54 -6.52 -0.06 -12.26
C GLN A 54 -7.06 0.33 -13.64
N SER A 55 -7.67 -0.63 -14.35
CA SER A 55 -8.17 -0.43 -15.71
C SER A 55 -9.53 0.28 -15.79
N ILE A 56 -10.23 0.44 -14.66
CA ILE A 56 -11.65 0.85 -14.63
C ILE A 56 -11.81 2.30 -14.14
N MET A 57 -10.72 3.01 -13.86
CA MET A 57 -10.70 4.25 -13.07
C MET A 57 -10.75 5.55 -13.93
N PRO A 58 -11.90 6.19 -14.20
CA PRO A 58 -11.96 7.59 -14.59
C PRO A 58 -11.88 8.42 -13.30
N THR A 59 -10.67 8.58 -12.79
CA THR A 59 -10.44 9.49 -11.66
C THR A 59 -9.87 10.80 -12.18
N SER A 60 -10.35 11.92 -11.65
CA SER A 60 -9.76 13.25 -11.89
C SER A 60 -8.36 13.37 -11.26
N LEU A 61 -8.01 12.44 -10.38
CA LEU A 61 -6.71 12.31 -9.73
C LEU A 61 -5.84 11.26 -10.46
N PRO A 62 -4.51 11.41 -10.40
CA PRO A 62 -3.63 10.33 -10.83
C PRO A 62 -3.81 9.10 -9.92
N VAL A 63 -3.71 7.91 -10.51
CA VAL A 63 -3.77 6.63 -9.78
C VAL A 63 -2.40 6.31 -9.20
N LEU A 64 -2.37 5.85 -7.95
CA LEU A 64 -1.18 5.36 -7.27
C LEU A 64 -1.43 3.94 -6.77
N ASP A 65 -0.77 2.96 -7.36
CA ASP A 65 -0.76 1.60 -6.82
C ASP A 65 0.21 1.50 -5.63
N ALA A 66 -0.29 1.89 -4.46
CA ALA A 66 0.50 1.93 -3.24
C ALA A 66 0.93 0.52 -2.82
N TYR A 67 0.06 -0.48 -3.00
CA TYR A 67 0.36 -1.86 -2.64
C TYR A 67 1.48 -2.45 -3.50
N ALA A 68 1.41 -2.33 -4.83
CA ALA A 68 2.46 -2.87 -5.69
C ALA A 68 3.81 -2.19 -5.42
N ILE A 69 3.84 -0.86 -5.34
CA ILE A 69 5.09 -0.14 -5.08
C ILE A 69 5.67 -0.50 -3.71
N ALA A 70 4.84 -0.61 -2.68
CA ALA A 70 5.32 -1.00 -1.35
C ALA A 70 5.77 -2.46 -1.28
N SER A 71 5.14 -3.35 -2.06
CA SER A 71 5.55 -4.75 -2.21
C SER A 71 6.90 -4.87 -2.90
N ASP A 72 7.12 -4.16 -4.02
CA ASP A 72 8.42 -4.10 -4.70
C ASP A 72 9.51 -3.58 -3.74
N ASN A 73 9.21 -2.55 -2.95
CA ASN A 73 10.15 -2.03 -1.97
C ASN A 73 10.43 -3.03 -0.84
N TYR A 74 9.43 -3.79 -0.40
CA TYR A 74 9.59 -4.84 0.60
C TYR A 74 10.50 -5.95 0.07
N GLU A 75 10.28 -6.41 -1.17
CA GLU A 75 11.11 -7.42 -1.83
C GLU A 75 12.57 -6.96 -1.93
N ILE A 76 12.81 -5.69 -2.28
CA ILE A 76 14.16 -5.11 -2.29
C ILE A 76 14.84 -5.22 -0.91
N ILE A 77 14.11 -5.09 0.19
CA ILE A 77 14.67 -5.24 1.55
C ILE A 77 14.94 -6.70 1.89
N SER A 78 13.99 -7.60 1.62
CA SER A 78 14.17 -9.02 1.92
C SER A 78 15.30 -9.63 1.08
N ASP A 79 15.39 -9.29 -0.21
CA ASP A 79 16.44 -9.76 -1.11
C ASP A 79 17.82 -9.25 -0.65
N TYR A 80 17.90 -7.98 -0.21
CA TYR A 80 19.12 -7.44 0.36
C TYR A 80 19.55 -8.21 1.62
N PHE A 81 18.60 -8.51 2.52
CA PHE A 81 18.88 -9.29 3.71
C PHE A 81 19.40 -10.69 3.36
N ASP A 82 18.68 -11.40 2.49
CA ASP A 82 19.03 -12.76 2.07
C ASP A 82 20.41 -12.80 1.41
N ALA A 83 20.72 -11.82 0.56
CA ALA A 83 22.04 -11.69 -0.07
C ALA A 83 23.15 -11.52 0.97
N ILE A 84 22.98 -10.65 1.97
CA ILE A 84 24.00 -10.47 3.02
C ILE A 84 24.06 -11.68 3.95
N GLN A 85 22.92 -12.33 4.22
CA GLN A 85 22.85 -13.50 5.10
C GLN A 85 23.71 -14.65 4.59
N VAL A 86 23.84 -14.82 3.27
CA VAL A 86 24.69 -15.85 2.66
C VAL A 86 26.18 -15.65 2.97
N TYR A 87 26.68 -14.40 2.91
CA TYR A 87 28.13 -14.13 2.98
C TYR A 87 28.59 -13.57 4.33
N ALA A 88 27.72 -12.88 5.06
CA ALA A 88 28.02 -12.27 6.35
C ALA A 88 26.79 -12.27 7.29
N PRO A 89 26.38 -13.45 7.80
CA PRO A 89 25.14 -13.62 8.59
C PRO A 89 25.04 -12.67 9.78
N TRP A 90 26.14 -12.46 10.50
CA TRP A 90 26.22 -11.60 11.69
C TRP A 90 25.92 -10.12 11.40
N SER A 91 26.15 -9.68 10.16
CA SER A 91 25.90 -8.31 9.74
C SER A 91 24.62 -8.14 8.91
N ALA A 92 23.92 -9.22 8.55
CA ALA A 92 22.75 -9.16 7.68
C ALA A 92 21.67 -8.22 8.22
N TYR A 93 21.26 -8.40 9.48
CA TYR A 93 20.27 -7.54 10.11
C TYR A 93 20.71 -6.06 10.22
N PRO A 94 21.83 -5.70 10.87
CA PRO A 94 22.22 -4.29 10.99
C PRO A 94 22.55 -3.63 9.64
N SER A 95 23.03 -4.37 8.65
CA SER A 95 23.26 -3.85 7.29
C SER A 95 21.95 -3.58 6.57
N THR A 96 20.96 -4.46 6.73
CA THR A 96 19.63 -4.29 6.13
C THR A 96 18.89 -3.13 6.77
N VAL A 97 18.96 -2.98 8.10
CA VAL A 97 18.45 -1.80 8.80
C VAL A 97 19.08 -0.52 8.27
N SER A 98 20.40 -0.49 8.12
CA SER A 98 21.12 0.69 7.60
C SER A 98 20.72 1.00 6.15
N TYR A 99 20.57 -0.03 5.32
CA TYR A 99 20.12 0.10 3.94
C TYR A 99 18.68 0.64 3.87
N TRP A 100 17.75 0.07 4.65
CA TRP A 100 16.38 0.55 4.76
C TRP A 100 16.30 2.01 5.18
N ILE A 101 17.01 2.41 6.25
CA ILE A 101 17.11 3.81 6.69
C ILE A 101 17.60 4.72 5.55
N SER A 102 18.58 4.26 4.76
CA SER A 102 19.10 5.05 3.64
C SER A 102 18.07 5.35 2.56
N LYS A 103 17.02 4.53 2.44
CA LYS A 103 15.92 4.71 1.49
C LYS A 103 14.84 5.64 2.02
N ILE A 104 14.48 5.51 3.29
CA ILE A 104 13.36 6.25 3.92
C ILE A 104 13.74 7.61 4.50
N LYS A 105 15.04 7.87 4.73
CA LYS A 105 15.51 9.17 5.25
C LYS A 105 15.10 10.32 4.32
N GLU A 106 15.19 11.55 4.83
CA GLU A 106 14.93 12.77 4.07
C GLU A 106 15.67 12.75 2.71
N ARG A 107 14.92 12.99 1.62
CA ARG A 107 15.38 12.94 0.22
C ARG A 107 15.90 11.57 -0.24
N GLY A 108 15.73 10.52 0.57
CA GLY A 108 15.96 9.13 0.20
C GLY A 108 14.96 8.68 -0.87
N ALA A 109 15.27 7.59 -1.56
CA ALA A 109 14.49 7.13 -2.71
C ALA A 109 13.01 6.81 -2.38
N TRP A 110 12.68 6.59 -1.11
CA TRP A 110 11.33 6.29 -0.62
C TRP A 110 10.73 7.43 0.22
N ASP A 111 11.37 8.61 0.22
CA ASP A 111 10.79 9.82 0.77
C ASP A 111 9.78 10.43 -0.23
N TYR A 112 8.63 9.77 -0.34
CA TYR A 112 7.59 10.15 -1.29
C TYR A 112 6.97 11.52 -1.02
N LYS A 113 7.24 12.15 0.13
CA LYS A 113 6.84 13.54 0.42
C LYS A 113 7.56 14.54 -0.50
N VAL A 114 8.78 14.20 -0.95
CA VAL A 114 9.64 15.11 -1.72
C VAL A 114 10.17 14.55 -3.05
N GLN A 115 10.06 13.23 -3.29
CA GLN A 115 10.52 12.64 -4.55
C GLN A 115 9.77 13.20 -5.77
N PRO A 116 10.46 13.45 -6.91
CA PRO A 116 9.81 13.87 -8.15
C PRO A 116 8.72 12.89 -8.58
N GLY A 117 7.59 13.41 -9.05
CA GLY A 117 6.40 12.61 -9.37
C GLY A 117 5.46 12.41 -8.19
N TYR A 118 5.98 12.39 -6.96
CA TYR A 118 5.19 12.26 -5.72
C TYR A 118 4.98 13.59 -5.02
N SER A 119 5.98 14.47 -5.03
CA SER A 119 5.90 15.81 -4.45
C SER A 119 4.77 16.67 -5.07
N PRO A 120 4.16 17.59 -4.30
CA PRO A 120 4.35 17.85 -2.87
C PRO A 120 3.72 16.79 -1.94
N TYR A 121 4.05 16.83 -0.65
CA TYR A 121 3.54 15.91 0.38
C TYR A 121 2.00 15.81 0.40
N ASN A 122 1.30 16.90 0.10
CA ASN A 122 -0.15 16.97 0.05
C ASN A 122 -0.76 16.66 -1.33
N LYS A 123 0.03 16.23 -2.31
CA LYS A 123 -0.48 15.80 -3.62
C LYS A 123 -1.43 14.62 -3.43
N GLN A 124 -2.63 14.74 -3.99
CA GLN A 124 -3.68 13.72 -3.88
C GLN A 124 -3.60 12.70 -5.00
N TRP A 125 -3.91 11.46 -4.63
CA TRP A 125 -3.93 10.30 -5.49
C TRP A 125 -5.21 9.53 -5.22
N GLN A 126 -5.78 8.93 -6.25
CA GLN A 126 -6.62 7.77 -6.04
C GLN A 126 -5.69 6.59 -5.77
N THR A 127 -5.58 6.17 -4.51
CA THR A 127 -4.67 5.09 -4.10
C THR A 127 -5.33 3.73 -4.19
N LEU A 128 -4.55 2.74 -4.57
CA LEU A 128 -4.89 1.33 -4.49
C LEU A 128 -4.03 0.69 -3.42
N THR A 129 -4.68 0.07 -2.44
CA THR A 129 -4.08 -0.79 -1.43
C THR A 129 -4.46 -2.24 -1.73
N LEU A 130 -3.99 -3.20 -0.94
CA LEU A 130 -4.24 -4.62 -1.23
C LEU A 130 -5.73 -4.92 -1.46
N TYR A 131 -6.60 -4.27 -0.68
CA TYR A 131 -8.03 -4.56 -0.70
C TYR A 131 -8.92 -3.34 -0.77
N THR A 132 -8.42 -2.11 -0.76
CA THR A 132 -9.27 -0.92 -0.77
C THR A 132 -8.73 0.14 -1.72
N SER A 133 -9.60 1.04 -2.16
CA SER A 133 -9.19 2.26 -2.83
C SER A 133 -9.71 3.47 -2.08
N SER A 134 -8.89 4.51 -1.97
CA SER A 134 -9.28 5.77 -1.35
C SER A 134 -8.41 6.91 -1.84
N VAL A 135 -8.92 8.14 -1.74
CA VAL A 135 -8.10 9.33 -1.99
C VAL A 135 -7.13 9.51 -0.82
N ARG A 136 -5.82 9.52 -1.11
CA ARG A 136 -4.76 9.73 -0.12
C ARG A 136 -3.68 10.67 -0.65
N THR A 137 -2.86 11.19 0.27
CA THR A 137 -1.76 12.09 -0.06
C THR A 137 -0.45 11.34 -0.25
N SER A 138 0.55 12.00 -0.86
CA SER A 138 1.91 11.48 -0.91
C SER A 138 2.54 11.28 0.47
N GLU A 139 2.16 12.10 1.45
CA GLU A 139 2.51 11.92 2.86
C GLU A 139 1.96 10.61 3.43
N TRP A 140 0.66 10.38 3.25
CA TRP A 140 0.04 9.11 3.64
C TRP A 140 0.78 7.92 3.00
N PHE A 141 1.13 8.02 1.70
CA PHE A 141 1.85 6.96 1.01
C PHE A 141 3.26 6.74 1.56
N GLY A 142 3.99 7.81 1.90
CA GLY A 142 5.28 7.73 2.57
C GLY A 142 5.21 6.91 3.86
N ASN A 143 4.24 7.23 4.73
CA ASN A 143 4.02 6.54 6.00
C ASN A 143 3.52 5.10 5.82
N TYR A 144 2.63 4.87 4.85
CA TYR A 144 2.19 3.54 4.44
C TYR A 144 3.38 2.67 4.03
N ASN A 145 4.24 3.16 3.13
CA ASN A 145 5.43 2.43 2.68
C ASN A 145 6.44 2.18 3.81
N TYR A 146 6.61 3.15 4.73
CA TYR A 146 7.43 2.98 5.93
C TYR A 146 6.92 1.82 6.81
N GLY A 147 5.62 1.78 7.09
CA GLY A 147 4.99 0.70 7.85
C GLY A 147 5.09 -0.65 7.15
N PHE A 148 4.85 -0.67 5.83
CA PHE A 148 4.87 -1.86 4.99
C PHE A 148 6.27 -2.49 4.94
N THR A 149 7.27 -1.72 4.52
CA THR A 149 8.67 -2.21 4.39
C THR A 149 9.31 -2.43 5.76
N GLY A 150 9.01 -1.58 6.75
CA GLY A 150 9.55 -1.67 8.09
C GLY A 150 9.12 -2.92 8.85
N ARG A 151 7.99 -3.54 8.48
CA ARG A 151 7.49 -4.80 9.07
C ARG A 151 8.53 -5.92 9.00
N PHE A 152 9.35 -5.97 7.96
CA PHE A 152 10.39 -6.98 7.83
C PHE A 152 11.43 -6.90 8.97
N LEU A 153 11.68 -5.69 9.48
CA LEU A 153 12.78 -5.42 10.41
C LEU A 153 12.29 -5.18 11.85
N PHE A 154 11.09 -4.62 12.02
CA PHE A 154 10.65 -4.05 13.29
C PHE A 154 9.20 -4.41 13.61
N SER A 155 8.88 -4.49 14.90
CA SER A 155 7.48 -4.51 15.34
C SER A 155 6.80 -3.17 15.08
N LEU A 156 5.48 -3.17 14.94
CA LEU A 156 4.69 -1.94 14.79
C LEU A 156 4.96 -0.91 15.90
N SER A 157 5.17 -1.37 17.14
CA SER A 157 5.51 -0.49 18.26
C SER A 157 6.86 0.22 18.08
N ILE A 158 7.87 -0.45 17.52
CA ILE A 158 9.18 0.14 17.23
C ILE A 158 9.04 1.12 16.05
N LEU A 159 8.23 0.79 15.04
CA LEU A 159 8.00 1.66 13.89
C LEU A 159 7.34 2.99 14.32
N HIS A 160 6.33 2.94 15.18
CA HIS A 160 5.71 4.14 15.76
C HIS A 160 6.70 4.98 16.56
N ALA A 161 7.51 4.35 17.41
CA ALA A 161 8.53 5.07 18.18
C ALA A 161 9.62 5.69 17.26
N GLY A 162 9.95 5.03 16.15
CA GLY A 162 10.87 5.53 15.14
C GLY A 162 10.32 6.74 14.36
N GLY A 163 9.03 6.70 14.00
CA GLY A 163 8.32 7.83 13.38
C GLY A 163 8.28 9.05 14.29
N ASP A 164 7.83 8.86 15.54
CA ASP A 164 7.85 9.90 16.58
C ASP A 164 9.24 10.53 16.74
N GLY A 165 10.29 9.70 16.74
CA GLY A 165 11.67 10.15 16.88
C GLY A 165 12.17 10.96 15.67
N ALA A 166 11.85 10.53 14.45
CA ALA A 166 12.20 11.24 13.23
C ALA A 166 11.48 12.60 13.16
N SER A 167 10.17 12.63 13.37
CA SER A 167 9.39 13.87 13.33
C SER A 167 9.79 14.85 14.43
N TYR A 168 10.17 14.37 15.63
CA TYR A 168 10.68 15.25 16.68
C TYR A 168 12.01 15.92 16.29
N VAL A 169 12.88 15.20 15.58
CA VAL A 169 14.19 15.71 15.13
C VAL A 169 14.04 16.72 13.98
N PHE A 170 13.13 16.48 13.03
CA PHE A 170 13.00 17.31 11.82
C PHE A 170 11.97 18.43 11.94
N ASN A 171 10.88 18.20 12.67
CA ASN A 171 9.72 19.11 12.74
C ASN A 171 9.40 19.58 14.16
N HIS A 172 10.14 19.13 15.17
CA HIS A 172 9.89 19.39 16.60
C HIS A 172 8.46 19.01 17.07
N THR A 173 7.82 18.10 16.36
CA THR A 173 6.49 17.55 16.67
C THR A 173 6.52 16.03 16.59
N ILE A 174 5.65 15.37 17.37
CA ILE A 174 5.41 13.93 17.22
C ILE A 174 4.53 13.72 15.98
N ASP A 175 4.65 12.56 15.32
CA ASP A 175 3.73 12.13 14.26
C ASP A 175 2.28 12.31 14.73
N ASP A 176 1.44 12.83 13.84
CA ASP A 176 0.02 12.93 14.15
C ASP A 176 -0.68 11.56 14.07
N GLN A 177 -1.95 11.53 14.45
CA GLN A 177 -2.71 10.27 14.42
C GLN A 177 -2.86 9.74 12.98
N GLU A 178 -2.89 10.61 11.96
CA GLU A 178 -3.03 10.20 10.57
C GLU A 178 -1.77 9.50 10.05
N ASP A 179 -0.60 10.01 10.44
CA ASP A 179 0.70 9.38 10.18
C ASP A 179 0.76 7.97 10.79
N ARG A 180 0.40 7.85 12.08
CA ARG A 180 0.37 6.56 12.80
C ARG A 180 -0.65 5.59 12.22
N ASP A 181 -1.81 6.08 11.79
CA ASP A 181 -2.82 5.25 11.12
C ASP A 181 -2.30 4.74 9.78
N ALA A 182 -1.60 5.56 9.00
CA ALA A 182 -0.99 5.17 7.73
C ALA A 182 0.12 4.12 7.92
N VAL A 183 1.01 4.30 8.91
CA VAL A 183 2.04 3.30 9.26
C VAL A 183 1.38 1.98 9.67
N THR A 184 0.35 2.04 10.51
CA THR A 184 -0.39 0.85 10.96
C THR A 184 -1.08 0.15 9.78
N PHE A 185 -1.65 0.92 8.85
CA PHE A 185 -2.26 0.39 7.65
C PHE A 185 -1.22 -0.40 6.85
N GLY A 186 -0.11 0.23 6.45
CA GLY A 186 0.92 -0.44 5.63
C GLY A 186 1.51 -1.67 6.31
N TYR A 187 1.75 -1.60 7.62
CA TYR A 187 2.23 -2.75 8.41
C TYR A 187 1.26 -3.92 8.40
N ASN A 188 -0.05 -3.66 8.45
CA ASN A 188 -1.06 -4.71 8.39
C ASN A 188 -1.23 -5.23 6.96
N ASP A 189 -1.25 -4.35 5.95
CA ASP A 189 -1.42 -4.71 4.53
C ASP A 189 -0.30 -5.63 4.03
N CYS A 190 0.93 -5.46 4.52
CA CYS A 190 2.05 -6.35 4.24
C CYS A 190 1.90 -7.76 4.85
N GLY A 191 1.16 -7.89 5.96
CA GLY A 191 1.04 -9.13 6.71
C GLY A 191 0.06 -10.17 6.13
N TYR A 192 -0.51 -9.92 4.95
CA TYR A 192 -1.56 -10.74 4.34
C TYR A 192 -1.30 -11.07 2.87
#